data_AF-A0A1V9GV21-F1
#
_entry.id   AF-A0A1V9GV21-F1
#
_cell.length_a   1.000
_cell.length_b   1.000
_cell.length_c   1.000
_cell.angle_alpha   90.00
_cell.angle_beta   90.00
_cell.angle_gamma   90.00
#
_symmetry.space_group_name_H-M   'P 1'
#
loop_
_entity.id
_entity.type
_entity.pdbx_description
1 polymer ?
#
loop_
_entity_poly.entity_id
_entity_poly.type
_entity_poly.pdbx_seq_one_letter_code
_entity_poly.pdbx_strand_id
1 'polypeptide(L)'
;MQADAAVISSLFLLISAGTTFAEQNANQDDPPSAWPQGRQHLLAGHYVGKLHPDNTQCQAVSAELWLEAKGNKESRRYILKTACIAPETQRNTTTTTERGPWWLDKNGDECLILSRDDVSDLSLNPNMYGFRIDQETDPKGQQASFSLAQDGNNCHSGNPLEHRDKVLRRAR
;
A
#
# COMPACT_ATOMS: atom_id res chain seq x y z
N MET A 1 -68.83 30.84 14.78
CA MET A 1 -68.16 29.60 15.24
C MET A 1 -67.46 29.01 14.02
N GLN A 2 -66.16 28.70 14.16
CA GLN A 2 -65.27 27.96 13.23
C GLN A 2 -65.02 28.65 11.87
N ALA A 3 -63.88 29.28 11.54
CA ALA A 3 -62.46 28.95 11.68
C ALA A 3 -62.09 27.63 10.98
N ASP A 4 -61.58 27.72 9.76
CA ASP A 4 -60.75 26.68 9.16
C ASP A 4 -59.46 27.28 8.60
N ALA A 5 -58.38 26.75 9.16
CA ALA A 5 -57.00 27.16 8.96
C ALA A 5 -56.32 26.31 7.89
N ALA A 6 -55.20 26.85 7.42
CA ALA A 6 -54.34 26.39 6.35
C ALA A 6 -53.94 24.91 6.38
N VAL A 7 -53.72 24.34 5.19
CA VAL A 7 -52.84 23.17 5.01
C VAL A 7 -51.74 23.55 4.02
N ILE A 8 -50.57 23.87 4.57
CA ILE A 8 -49.33 24.07 3.84
C ILE A 8 -48.73 22.67 3.61
N SER A 9 -48.86 22.15 2.38
CA SER A 9 -48.17 20.92 1.97
C SER A 9 -46.67 21.19 1.83
N SER A 10 -45.90 20.84 2.86
CA SER A 10 -44.44 20.80 2.80
C SER A 10 -43.99 19.44 2.26
N LEU A 11 -43.42 19.45 1.05
CA LEU A 11 -42.83 18.27 0.41
C LEU A 11 -41.40 18.07 0.95
N PHE A 12 -41.22 17.16 1.91
CA PHE A 12 -39.90 16.73 2.37
C PHE A 12 -39.29 15.76 1.34
N LEU A 13 -38.32 16.23 0.56
CA LEU A 13 -37.45 15.38 -0.26
C LEU A 13 -36.46 14.66 0.66
N LEU A 14 -36.67 13.36 0.86
CA LEU A 14 -35.73 12.46 1.52
C LEU A 14 -34.46 12.31 0.66
N ILE A 15 -33.35 12.87 1.14
CA ILE A 15 -32.02 12.67 0.57
C ILE A 15 -31.60 11.25 0.92
N SER A 16 -31.74 10.32 -0.02
CA SER A 16 -31.10 9.01 0.05
C SER A 16 -29.60 9.19 -0.14
N ALA A 17 -28.85 9.36 0.95
CA ALA A 17 -27.41 9.15 0.94
C ALA A 17 -27.18 7.65 0.72
N GLY A 18 -27.13 7.24 -0.54
CA GLY A 18 -26.61 5.93 -0.93
C GLY A 18 -25.14 5.89 -0.54
N THR A 19 -24.82 5.25 0.57
CA THR A 19 -23.48 4.79 0.85
C THR A 19 -23.11 3.81 -0.26
N THR A 20 -22.34 4.26 -1.24
CA THR A 20 -21.65 3.35 -2.16
C THR A 20 -20.67 2.57 -1.30
N PHE A 21 -21.00 1.31 -1.01
CA PHE A 21 -20.03 0.34 -0.53
C PHE A 21 -18.91 0.32 -1.56
N ALA A 22 -17.71 0.73 -1.14
CA ALA A 22 -16.52 0.65 -1.96
C ALA A 22 -16.27 -0.83 -2.26
N GLU A 23 -16.67 -1.24 -3.45
CA GLU A 23 -16.42 -2.56 -4.00
C GLU A 23 -14.91 -2.79 -4.10
N GLN A 24 -14.50 -4.02 -3.82
CA GLN A 24 -13.14 -4.46 -3.54
C GLN A 24 -12.15 -4.13 -4.67
N ASN A 25 -11.09 -3.40 -4.32
CA ASN A 25 -10.00 -2.92 -5.21
C ASN A 25 -9.04 -4.01 -5.72
N ALA A 26 -9.46 -5.27 -5.80
CA ALA A 26 -8.57 -6.37 -6.22
C ALA A 26 -8.43 -6.52 -7.75
N ASN A 27 -9.23 -5.80 -8.55
CA ASN A 27 -9.31 -5.99 -10.02
C ASN A 27 -9.47 -4.68 -10.83
N GLN A 28 -9.08 -3.52 -10.29
CA GLN A 28 -9.17 -2.28 -11.06
C GLN A 28 -8.11 -2.22 -12.17
N ASP A 29 -8.52 -1.75 -13.36
CA ASP A 29 -7.64 -1.42 -14.47
C ASP A 29 -6.68 -0.28 -14.12
N ASP A 30 -5.44 -0.36 -14.63
CA ASP A 30 -4.39 0.62 -14.30
C ASP A 30 -4.74 1.97 -14.95
N PRO A 31 -4.67 3.11 -14.24
CA PRO A 31 -4.98 4.42 -14.81
C PRO A 31 -3.92 4.89 -15.84
N PRO A 32 -4.24 5.84 -16.73
CA PRO A 32 -3.29 6.37 -17.72
C PRO A 32 -2.06 7.09 -17.13
N SER A 33 -2.17 7.57 -15.88
CA SER A 33 -1.09 8.18 -15.10
C SER A 33 -0.32 7.17 -14.24
N ALA A 34 -0.79 5.91 -14.15
CA ALA A 34 0.01 4.89 -13.49
C ALA A 34 1.31 4.70 -14.26
N TRP A 35 2.29 4.17 -13.54
CA TRP A 35 3.44 3.53 -14.15
C TRP A 35 3.00 2.71 -15.37
N PRO A 36 3.50 3.05 -16.58
CA PRO A 36 3.00 2.44 -17.80
C PRO A 36 3.02 0.94 -17.67
N GLN A 37 1.95 0.25 -18.07
CA GLN A 37 1.85 -1.21 -17.93
C GLN A 37 3.11 -1.92 -18.49
N GLY A 38 3.65 -1.40 -19.60
CA GLY A 38 4.89 -1.86 -20.22
C GLY A 38 6.17 -1.64 -19.39
N ARG A 39 6.14 -0.86 -18.30
CA ARG A 39 7.27 -0.58 -17.40
C ARG A 39 7.13 -1.26 -16.04
N GLN A 40 5.94 -1.73 -15.65
CA GLN A 40 5.73 -2.28 -14.30
C GLN A 40 6.59 -3.52 -14.01
N HIS A 41 6.98 -4.28 -15.03
CA HIS A 41 7.94 -5.37 -14.91
C HIS A 41 9.32 -4.90 -14.40
N LEU A 42 9.69 -3.62 -14.58
CA LEU A 42 10.94 -3.04 -14.09
C LEU A 42 10.96 -2.93 -12.55
N LEU A 43 9.79 -2.95 -11.90
CA LEU A 43 9.70 -2.98 -10.44
C LEU A 43 9.99 -4.38 -9.87
N ALA A 44 9.95 -5.44 -10.69
CA ALA A 44 10.32 -6.77 -10.26
C ALA A 44 11.80 -6.81 -9.87
N GLY A 45 12.12 -7.43 -8.73
CA GLY A 45 13.46 -7.45 -8.18
C GLY A 45 13.50 -7.73 -6.69
N HIS A 46 14.71 -7.68 -6.13
CA HIS A 46 14.97 -7.85 -4.71
C HIS A 46 15.27 -6.48 -4.08
N TYR A 47 14.63 -6.19 -2.96
CA TYR A 47 14.73 -4.94 -2.23
C TYR A 47 15.05 -5.22 -0.76
N VAL A 48 15.93 -4.42 -0.18
CA VAL A 48 16.36 -4.55 1.21
C VAL A 48 16.31 -3.20 1.91
N GLY A 49 15.97 -3.20 3.19
CA GLY A 49 15.94 -1.95 3.95
C GLY A 49 15.23 -2.09 5.29
N LYS A 50 14.65 -0.98 5.74
CA LYS A 50 13.90 -0.91 7.00
C LYS A 50 12.45 -0.55 6.74
N LEU A 51 11.56 -1.11 7.54
CA LEU A 51 10.15 -0.77 7.63
C LEU A 51 9.80 -0.24 9.02
N HIS A 52 8.78 0.59 9.06
CA HIS A 52 8.09 0.97 10.28
C HIS A 52 7.39 -0.28 10.86
N PRO A 53 7.56 -0.56 12.15
CA PRO A 53 6.94 -1.70 12.79
C PRO A 53 5.45 -1.42 13.05
N ASP A 54 4.59 -2.41 12.78
CA ASP A 54 3.18 -2.36 13.18
C ASP A 54 2.98 -2.62 14.69
N ASN A 55 4.03 -3.13 15.36
CA ASN A 55 4.05 -3.46 16.78
C ASN A 55 5.01 -2.54 17.54
N THR A 56 4.51 -1.90 18.60
CA THR A 56 5.25 -0.98 19.48
C THR A 56 6.43 -1.62 20.22
N GLN A 57 6.52 -2.95 20.26
CA GLN A 57 7.65 -3.68 20.86
C GLN A 57 8.89 -3.75 19.96
N CYS A 58 8.76 -3.38 18.68
CA CYS A 58 9.89 -3.29 17.74
C CYS A 58 10.26 -1.83 17.52
N GLN A 59 11.56 -1.50 17.51
CA GLN A 59 12.01 -0.14 17.21
C GLN A 59 12.02 0.12 15.70
N ALA A 60 12.37 -0.90 14.92
CA ALA A 60 12.31 -0.93 13.46
C ALA A 60 12.21 -2.39 13.00
N VAL A 61 11.88 -2.60 11.73
CA VAL A 61 11.87 -3.92 11.11
C VAL A 61 12.89 -3.95 9.98
N SER A 62 13.83 -4.88 10.02
CA SER A 62 14.66 -5.20 8.85
C SER A 62 13.81 -5.98 7.86
N ALA A 63 13.86 -5.61 6.58
CA ALA A 63 13.03 -6.21 5.56
C ALA A 63 13.82 -6.62 4.31
N GLU A 64 13.45 -7.79 3.78
CA GLU A 64 13.84 -8.28 2.45
C GLU A 64 12.56 -8.55 1.65
N LEU A 65 12.41 -7.87 0.52
CA LEU A 65 11.22 -7.92 -0.32
C LEU A 65 11.60 -8.39 -1.73
N TRP A 66 10.99 -9.48 -2.18
CA TRP A 66 11.06 -9.92 -3.57
C TRP A 66 9.75 -9.59 -4.26
N LEU A 67 9.84 -8.87 -5.37
CA LEU A 67 8.72 -8.56 -6.26
C LEU A 67 8.87 -9.35 -7.56
N GLU A 68 7.84 -10.11 -7.89
CA GLU A 68 7.73 -10.81 -9.16
C GLU A 68 6.69 -10.10 -10.04
N ALA A 69 6.98 -9.98 -11.34
CA ALA A 69 6.00 -9.62 -12.37
C ALA A 69 6.40 -10.27 -13.69
N LYS A 70 5.47 -11.01 -14.31
CA LYS A 70 5.64 -11.70 -15.59
C LYS A 70 4.55 -11.29 -16.57
N GLY A 71 4.63 -10.06 -17.06
CA GLY A 71 3.86 -9.54 -18.20
C GLY A 71 2.34 -9.35 -18.01
N ASN A 72 1.70 -10.06 -17.08
CA ASN A 72 0.28 -9.91 -16.72
C ASN A 72 0.10 -9.51 -15.25
N LYS A 73 -1.13 -9.14 -14.87
CA LYS A 73 -1.44 -8.71 -13.49
C LYS A 73 -1.41 -9.88 -12.50
N GLU A 74 -1.89 -11.06 -12.88
CA GLU A 74 -1.97 -12.21 -11.95
C GLU A 74 -0.60 -12.76 -11.55
N SER A 75 0.43 -12.50 -12.34
CA SER A 75 1.81 -12.89 -12.01
C SER A 75 2.48 -12.00 -10.95
N ARG A 76 1.81 -10.93 -10.49
CA ARG A 76 2.36 -10.00 -9.51
C ARG A 76 2.30 -10.58 -8.12
N ARG A 77 3.41 -11.14 -7.68
CA ARG A 77 3.55 -11.85 -6.42
C ARG A 77 4.70 -11.24 -5.62
N TYR A 78 4.57 -11.22 -4.31
CA TYR A 78 5.68 -10.85 -3.44
C TYR A 78 5.99 -11.92 -2.41
N ILE A 79 7.23 -11.87 -1.93
CA ILE A 79 7.68 -12.51 -0.69
C ILE A 79 8.30 -11.41 0.15
N LEU A 80 7.84 -11.24 1.38
CA LEU A 80 8.37 -10.26 2.32
C LEU A 80 8.86 -10.99 3.57
N LYS A 81 10.17 -10.90 3.83
CA LYS A 81 10.75 -11.36 5.09
C LYS A 81 11.02 -10.17 5.99
N THR A 82 10.59 -10.27 7.24
CA THR A 82 10.75 -9.21 8.23
C THR A 82 11.36 -9.76 9.51
N ALA A 83 12.29 -9.01 10.10
CA ALA A 83 12.87 -9.32 11.39
C ALA A 83 12.86 -8.06 12.27
N CYS A 84 12.40 -8.22 13.52
CA CYS A 84 12.36 -7.14 14.49
C CYS A 84 13.78 -6.70 14.89
N ILE A 85 14.04 -5.39 14.82
CA ILE A 85 15.24 -4.78 15.38
C ILE A 85 14.85 -4.26 16.77
N ALA A 86 15.26 -4.98 17.80
CA ALA A 86 15.02 -4.65 19.21
C ALA A 86 16.36 -4.51 19.96
N PRO A 87 16.40 -3.80 21.10
CA PRO A 87 17.56 -3.78 22.00
C PRO A 87 18.00 -5.20 22.36
N GLU A 88 19.29 -5.38 22.62
CA GLU A 88 19.90 -6.70 22.82
C GLU A 88 19.21 -7.55 23.91
N THR A 89 18.64 -6.90 24.93
CA THR A 89 17.89 -7.52 26.03
C THR A 89 16.51 -8.05 25.63
N GLN A 90 15.98 -7.67 24.47
CA GLN A 90 14.68 -8.06 23.92
C GLN A 90 14.82 -8.60 22.50
N ARG A 91 16.03 -8.97 22.08
CA ARG A 91 16.34 -9.44 20.73
C ARG A 91 15.59 -10.74 20.45
N ASN A 92 14.40 -10.62 19.88
CA ASN A 92 13.66 -11.74 19.35
C ASN A 92 14.11 -11.97 17.90
N THR A 93 14.68 -13.15 17.61
CA THR A 93 15.17 -13.51 16.27
C THR A 93 14.06 -14.00 15.33
N THR A 94 12.80 -13.93 15.77
CA THR A 94 11.66 -14.36 14.97
C THR A 94 11.61 -13.57 13.68
N THR A 95 11.78 -14.28 12.58
CA THR A 95 11.60 -13.77 11.22
C THR A 95 10.23 -14.20 10.75
N THR A 96 9.43 -13.25 10.30
CA THR A 96 8.14 -13.52 9.67
C THR A 96 8.31 -13.51 8.16
N THR A 97 7.62 -14.40 7.45
CA THR A 97 7.60 -14.42 5.98
C THR A 97 6.17 -14.33 5.50
N GLU A 98 5.85 -13.21 4.87
CA GLU A 98 4.56 -12.94 4.25
C GLU A 98 4.63 -13.15 2.74
N ARG A 99 3.50 -13.52 2.15
CA ARG A 99 3.35 -13.70 0.70
C ARG A 99 1.98 -13.17 0.28
N GLY A 100 1.93 -12.63 -0.91
CA GLY A 100 0.69 -12.05 -1.41
C GLY A 100 0.79 -11.51 -2.82
N PRO A 101 -0.32 -10.96 -3.34
CA PRO A 101 -0.31 -10.14 -4.54
C PRO A 101 0.23 -8.74 -4.24
N TRP A 102 0.71 -8.07 -5.27
CA TRP A 102 0.97 -6.63 -5.22
C TRP A 102 0.38 -5.94 -6.44
N TRP A 103 0.02 -4.67 -6.27
CA TRP A 103 -0.54 -3.85 -7.34
C TRP A 103 -0.13 -2.39 -7.17
N LEU A 104 -0.57 -1.56 -8.11
CA LEU A 104 -0.34 -0.13 -8.06
C LEU A 104 -1.66 0.58 -7.76
N ASP A 105 -1.67 1.49 -6.80
CA ASP A 105 -2.85 2.31 -6.50
C ASP A 105 -2.84 3.61 -7.32
N LYS A 106 -4.04 4.07 -7.69
CA LYS A 106 -4.36 5.18 -8.59
C LYS A 106 -4.37 6.54 -7.89
N ASN A 107 -4.65 6.57 -6.59
CA ASN A 107 -4.80 7.83 -5.84
C ASN A 107 -3.48 8.20 -5.15
N GLY A 108 -2.59 8.87 -5.87
CA GLY A 108 -1.38 9.46 -5.28
C GLY A 108 -0.09 9.35 -6.08
N ASP A 109 -0.18 9.04 -7.39
CA ASP A 109 0.95 8.89 -8.30
C ASP A 109 2.05 7.93 -7.77
N GLU A 110 2.08 6.71 -8.31
CA GLU A 110 3.20 5.76 -8.13
C GLU A 110 3.27 5.05 -6.77
N CYS A 111 2.13 4.60 -6.24
CA CYS A 111 2.10 3.77 -5.02
C CYS A 111 2.05 2.28 -5.33
N LEU A 112 3.01 1.51 -4.82
CA LEU A 112 3.00 0.05 -4.79
C LEU A 112 2.38 -0.47 -3.49
N ILE A 113 1.34 -1.30 -3.62
CA ILE A 113 0.61 -1.89 -2.50
C ILE A 113 0.96 -3.37 -2.38
N LEU A 114 1.32 -3.80 -1.17
CA LEU A 114 1.42 -5.21 -0.78
C LEU A 114 0.17 -5.61 0.01
N SER A 115 -0.43 -6.72 -0.38
CA SER A 115 -1.67 -7.18 0.25
C SER A 115 -1.62 -8.64 0.64
N ARG A 116 -2.53 -9.05 1.50
CA ARG A 116 -2.60 -10.44 1.98
C ARG A 116 -3.25 -11.33 0.92
N ASP A 117 -2.76 -12.57 0.78
CA ASP A 117 -3.37 -13.60 -0.08
C ASP A 117 -4.78 -14.00 0.43
N ASP A 118 -5.03 -13.91 1.76
CA ASP A 118 -6.31 -14.25 2.38
C ASP A 118 -6.70 -13.22 3.47
N VAL A 119 -7.89 -12.63 3.32
CA VAL A 119 -8.59 -11.84 4.35
C VAL A 119 -9.92 -12.52 4.67
N SER A 120 -9.83 -13.73 5.20
CA SER A 120 -10.96 -14.40 5.85
C SER A 120 -11.45 -13.64 7.09
N ASP A 121 -10.56 -12.86 7.70
CA ASP A 121 -10.89 -11.90 8.74
C ASP A 121 -11.12 -10.50 8.14
N LEU A 122 -12.40 -10.12 8.02
CA LEU A 122 -12.84 -8.83 7.50
C LEU A 122 -12.45 -7.63 8.38
N SER A 123 -11.98 -7.86 9.61
CA SER A 123 -11.50 -6.79 10.50
C SER A 123 -10.10 -6.31 10.14
N LEU A 124 -9.36 -7.07 9.33
CA LEU A 124 -8.02 -6.76 8.91
C LEU A 124 -8.04 -5.97 7.60
N ASN A 125 -7.21 -4.92 7.52
CA ASN A 125 -6.98 -4.25 6.26
C ASN A 125 -6.28 -5.23 5.30
N PRO A 126 -6.83 -5.49 4.09
CA PRO A 126 -6.18 -6.36 3.12
C PRO A 126 -4.82 -5.82 2.67
N ASN A 127 -4.64 -4.50 2.67
CA ASN A 127 -3.40 -3.83 2.30
C ASN A 127 -2.52 -3.70 3.54
N MET A 128 -1.34 -4.32 3.48
CA MET A 128 -0.37 -4.28 4.57
C MET A 128 0.53 -3.06 4.48
N TYR A 129 1.12 -2.85 3.31
CA TYR A 129 2.08 -1.78 3.09
C TYR A 129 1.80 -1.04 1.78
N GLY A 130 1.84 0.28 1.85
CA GLY A 130 1.91 1.16 0.69
C GLY A 130 3.32 1.76 0.59
N PHE A 131 3.89 1.68 -0.62
CA PHE A 131 5.20 2.22 -0.93
C PHE A 131 5.12 3.23 -2.05
N ARG A 132 5.60 4.44 -1.80
CA ARG A 132 5.89 5.37 -2.90
C ARG A 132 7.11 4.86 -3.66
N ILE A 133 7.02 4.83 -4.98
CA ILE A 133 8.11 4.45 -5.87
C ILE A 133 8.94 5.69 -6.17
N ASP A 134 10.19 5.72 -5.72
CA ASP A 134 11.11 6.81 -6.04
C ASP A 134 12.12 6.33 -7.09
N GLN A 135 12.23 7.05 -8.21
CA GLN A 135 13.24 6.76 -9.23
C GLN A 135 14.60 7.33 -8.82
N GLU A 136 15.58 6.44 -8.66
CA GLU A 136 16.96 6.80 -8.39
C GLU A 136 17.75 6.93 -9.70
N THR A 137 18.56 7.99 -9.79
CA THR A 137 19.54 8.13 -10.86
C THR A 137 20.80 7.39 -10.46
N ASP A 138 21.18 6.36 -11.22
CA ASP A 138 22.48 5.71 -11.05
C ASP A 138 23.60 6.77 -11.20
N PRO A 139 24.62 6.82 -10.33
CA PRO A 139 25.80 7.67 -10.53
C PRO A 139 26.48 7.51 -11.90
N LYS A 140 26.24 6.41 -12.62
CA LYS A 140 26.71 6.21 -14.01
C LYS A 140 25.69 6.58 -15.10
N GLY A 141 24.47 6.99 -14.73
CA GLY A 141 23.43 7.46 -15.65
C GLY A 141 22.86 6.41 -16.61
N GLN A 142 23.21 5.12 -16.45
CA GLN A 142 22.92 4.08 -17.45
C GLN A 142 21.62 3.29 -17.19
N GLN A 143 21.11 3.28 -15.96
CA GLN A 143 19.87 2.57 -15.64
C GLN A 143 19.11 3.26 -14.51
N ALA A 144 17.78 3.38 -14.66
CA ALA A 144 16.92 3.82 -13.56
C ALA A 144 16.89 2.72 -12.49
N SER A 145 17.39 3.03 -11.29
CA SER A 145 17.14 2.22 -10.09
C SER A 145 15.86 2.71 -9.44
N PHE A 146 15.21 1.87 -8.65
CA PHE A 146 13.99 2.24 -7.92
C PHE A 146 14.19 1.95 -6.44
N SER A 147 13.71 2.86 -5.60
CA SER A 147 13.54 2.64 -4.17
C SER A 147 12.06 2.71 -3.80
N LEU A 148 11.69 2.02 -2.72
CA LEU A 148 10.33 1.91 -2.24
C LEU A 148 10.27 2.52 -0.84
N ALA A 149 9.73 3.74 -0.72
CA ALA A 149 9.60 4.45 0.54
C ALA A 149 8.24 4.12 1.18
N GLN A 150 8.23 3.60 2.40
CA GLN A 150 6.99 3.27 3.08
C GLN A 150 6.16 4.54 3.33
N ASP A 151 4.88 4.46 3.02
CA ASP A 151 3.94 5.58 3.16
C ASP A 151 2.59 5.04 3.68
N GLY A 152 2.64 4.43 4.87
CA GLY A 152 1.47 3.79 5.49
C GLY A 152 1.06 2.51 4.77
N ASN A 153 -0.25 2.24 4.72
CA ASN A 153 -0.83 1.06 4.08
C ASN A 153 -1.40 1.35 2.67
N ASN A 154 -1.46 2.62 2.27
CA ASN A 154 -2.06 3.05 1.01
C ASN A 154 -1.42 4.31 0.38
N CYS A 155 -0.25 4.76 0.83
CA CYS A 155 0.41 5.98 0.34
C CYS A 155 -0.37 7.30 0.50
N HIS A 156 -1.35 7.36 1.40
CA HIS A 156 -2.07 8.61 1.69
C HIS A 156 -1.48 9.39 2.87
N SER A 157 -0.44 8.86 3.54
CA SER A 157 0.13 9.51 4.73
C SER A 157 1.06 10.69 4.43
N GLY A 158 1.46 10.89 3.17
CA GLY A 158 2.21 12.07 2.75
C GLY A 158 3.65 12.11 3.29
N ASN A 159 4.31 10.95 3.40
CA ASN A 159 5.68 10.82 3.89
C ASN A 159 5.87 11.37 5.33
N PRO A 160 5.19 10.80 6.33
CA PRO A 160 5.30 11.25 7.71
C PRO A 160 6.73 11.03 8.24
N LEU A 161 7.14 11.81 9.25
CA LEU A 161 8.54 11.87 9.69
C LEU A 161 9.08 10.50 10.12
N GLU A 162 8.23 9.69 10.76
CA GLU A 162 8.50 8.33 11.22
C GLU A 162 8.81 7.33 10.11
N HIS A 163 8.48 7.65 8.85
CA HIS A 163 8.69 6.78 7.68
C HIS A 163 9.84 7.25 6.78
N ARG A 164 10.44 8.43 7.03
CA ARG A 164 11.45 9.01 6.12
C ARG A 164 12.70 8.15 5.90
N ASP A 165 13.10 7.38 6.90
CA ASP A 165 14.22 6.44 6.82
C ASP A 165 13.78 5.00 6.50
N LYS A 166 12.47 4.77 6.29
CA LYS A 166 11.86 3.46 6.04
C LYS A 166 11.75 3.23 4.54
N VAL A 167 12.92 3.07 3.93
CA VAL A 167 13.08 2.90 2.48
C VAL A 167 13.68 1.54 2.21
N LEU A 168 13.09 0.82 1.26
CA LEU A 168 13.66 -0.39 0.68
C LEU A 168 14.39 -0.01 -0.62
N ARG A 169 15.66 -0.39 -0.72
CA ARG A 169 16.47 -0.13 -1.92
C ARG A 169 16.71 -1.42 -2.66
N ARG A 170 16.75 -1.34 -3.98
CA ARG A 170 17.05 -2.49 -4.82
C ARG A 170 18.44 -3.05 -4.48
N ALA A 171 18.49 -4.33 -4.11
CA ALA A 171 19.75 -5.04 -3.92
C ALA A 171 20.41 -5.25 -5.30
N ARG A 172 21.73 -5.07 -5.35
CA ARG A 172 22.54 -5.25 -6.56
C ARG A 172 22.96 -6.70 -6.74
#